data_AF-R0EHP0-F1
#
_entry.id   AF-R0EHP0-F1
#
_cell.length_a   1.000
_cell.length_b   1.000
_cell.length_c   1.000
_cell.angle_alpha   90.00
_cell.angle_beta   90.00
_cell.angle_gamma   90.00
#
_symmetry.space_group_name_H-M   'P 1'
#
loop_
_entity.id
_entity.type
_entity.pdbx_description
1 polymer ?
#
loop_
_entity_poly.entity_id
_entity_poly.type
_entity_poly.pdbx_seq_one_letter_code
_entity_poly.pdbx_strand_id
1 'polypeptide(L)'
;MEEILASIRRIISEDDAPAEPAAEAAPPPPPPEPEHVEDDVLELTDPISPEPEPEPEHPPLETVGDLDVYSPPEPAPVHTPPPAAPAPVFNHDDIADKLVGDHAASAAASAFGSLSSALLMPKDGRTLEDVVRELLRPLLKEWLDQNLPRIVETKVEEEVHRISRGRGV
;
A
#
# COMPACT_ATOMS: atom_id res chain seq x y z
N MET A 1 56.56 2.47 7.53
CA MET A 1 55.80 2.17 6.29
C MET A 1 56.05 0.75 5.81
N GLU A 2 57.29 0.26 5.87
CA GLU A 2 57.67 -1.11 5.48
C GLU A 2 57.07 -2.21 6.40
N GLU A 3 56.88 -1.93 7.69
CA GLU A 3 56.28 -2.88 8.65
C GLU A 3 54.80 -3.18 8.37
N ILE A 4 54.05 -2.19 7.87
CA ILE A 4 52.63 -2.35 7.50
C ILE A 4 52.51 -3.27 6.29
N LEU A 5 53.39 -3.11 5.30
CA LEU A 5 53.43 -3.95 4.10
C LEU A 5 53.89 -5.38 4.42
N ALA A 6 54.82 -5.55 5.37
CA ALA A 6 55.25 -6.86 5.84
C ALA A 6 54.13 -7.60 6.57
N SER A 7 53.33 -6.90 7.38
CA SER A 7 52.19 -7.48 8.11
C SER A 7 51.07 -7.93 7.16
N ILE A 8 50.70 -7.10 6.19
CA ILE A 8 49.68 -7.45 5.18
C ILE A 8 50.15 -8.65 4.33
N ARG A 9 51.43 -8.68 3.93
CA ARG A 9 51.98 -9.80 3.14
C ARG A 9 51.98 -11.11 3.92
N ARG A 10 52.25 -11.06 5.23
CA ARG A 10 52.21 -12.25 6.08
C ARG A 10 50.79 -12.79 6.24
N ILE A 11 49.80 -11.93 6.46
CA ILE A 11 48.39 -12.33 6.58
C ILE A 11 47.90 -13.02 5.29
N ILE A 12 48.25 -12.48 4.11
CA ILE A 12 47.81 -13.05 2.82
C ILE A 12 48.51 -14.39 2.53
N SER A 13 49.76 -14.57 2.93
CA SER A 13 50.48 -15.84 2.74
C SER A 13 50.10 -16.92 3.75
N GLU A 14 49.48 -16.57 4.88
CA GLU A 14 49.05 -17.51 5.92
C GLU A 14 47.63 -18.05 5.67
N ASP A 15 46.84 -17.39 4.81
CA ASP A 15 45.45 -17.75 4.46
C ASP A 15 45.32 -18.59 3.16
N ASP A 16 46.41 -18.70 2.36
CA ASP A 16 46.44 -19.54 1.14
C ASP A 16 46.97 -20.95 1.44
N ALA A 17 46.33 -21.63 2.40
CA ALA A 17 46.53 -23.06 2.61
C ALA A 17 45.44 -23.84 1.82
N PRO A 18 45.81 -24.72 0.88
CA PRO A 18 44.84 -25.52 0.15
C PRO A 18 44.19 -26.52 1.12
N ALA A 19 42.89 -26.39 1.34
CA ALA A 19 42.11 -27.38 2.05
C ALA A 19 42.12 -28.70 1.25
N GLU A 20 42.82 -29.70 1.75
CA GLU A 20 42.74 -31.07 1.24
C GLU A 20 41.33 -31.66 1.46
N PRO A 21 40.78 -32.42 0.50
CA PRO A 21 39.42 -32.96 0.58
C PRO A 21 39.43 -34.36 1.20
N ALA A 22 38.92 -34.52 2.41
CA ALA A 22 38.39 -35.80 2.91
C ALA A 22 37.71 -35.62 4.27
N ALA A 23 36.43 -35.27 4.26
CA ALA A 23 35.53 -35.55 5.37
C ALA A 23 34.26 -36.18 4.78
N GLU A 24 34.15 -37.48 5.03
CA GLU A 24 32.98 -38.35 5.00
C GLU A 24 31.63 -37.61 4.91
N ALA A 25 30.95 -37.78 3.77
CA ALA A 25 29.63 -37.23 3.53
C ALA A 25 28.59 -37.93 4.40
N ALA A 26 28.21 -37.30 5.52
CA ALA A 26 26.94 -37.58 6.16
C ALA A 26 25.81 -37.24 5.17
N PRO A 27 24.73 -38.04 5.10
CA PRO A 27 23.59 -37.73 4.24
C PRO A 27 23.03 -36.35 4.62
N PRO A 28 22.63 -35.52 3.64
CA PRO A 28 22.08 -34.20 3.92
C PRO A 28 20.85 -34.34 4.83
N PRO A 29 20.64 -33.41 5.78
CA PRO A 29 19.39 -33.38 6.54
C PRO A 29 18.22 -33.31 5.55
N PRO A 30 17.09 -33.99 5.84
CA PRO A 30 15.90 -33.86 5.00
C PRO A 30 15.55 -32.37 4.87
N PRO A 31 15.00 -31.94 3.70
CA PRO A 31 14.54 -30.57 3.55
C PRO A 31 13.56 -30.25 4.69
N PRO A 32 13.56 -29.01 5.22
CA PRO A 32 12.58 -28.62 6.21
C PRO A 32 11.19 -28.92 5.63
N GLU A 33 10.40 -29.71 6.35
CA GLU A 33 8.97 -29.85 6.04
C GLU A 33 8.38 -28.43 5.96
N PRO A 34 7.50 -28.15 4.99
CA PRO A 34 6.85 -26.85 4.96
C PRO A 34 6.16 -26.66 6.32
N GLU A 35 6.58 -25.64 7.07
CA GLU A 35 5.81 -25.19 8.22
C GLU A 35 4.43 -24.84 7.68
N HIS A 36 3.46 -25.67 8.04
CA HIS A 36 2.06 -25.46 7.78
C HIS A 36 1.65 -24.17 8.49
N VAL A 37 1.74 -23.04 7.79
CA VAL A 37 1.14 -21.76 8.20
C VAL A 37 -0.37 -21.89 7.97
N GLU A 38 -1.02 -22.79 8.71
CA GLU A 38 -2.34 -23.32 8.35
C GLU A 38 -3.54 -22.51 8.84
N ASP A 39 -3.36 -21.40 9.57
CA ASP A 39 -4.52 -20.68 10.12
C ASP A 39 -4.57 -19.17 9.85
N ASP A 40 -3.50 -18.55 9.30
CA ASP A 40 -3.44 -17.08 9.11
C ASP A 40 -3.45 -16.64 7.63
N VAL A 41 -3.55 -17.59 6.70
CA VAL A 41 -3.71 -17.31 5.26
C VAL A 41 -5.16 -17.60 4.88
N LEU A 42 -5.99 -16.56 4.90
CA LEU A 42 -7.38 -16.65 4.42
C LEU A 42 -7.41 -16.53 2.88
N GLU A 43 -7.61 -17.65 2.18
CA GLU A 43 -7.93 -17.65 0.75
C GLU A 43 -9.40 -17.21 0.54
N LEU A 44 -9.61 -15.91 0.37
CA LEU A 44 -10.93 -15.33 0.13
C LEU A 44 -11.36 -15.50 -1.34
N THR A 45 -11.59 -16.75 -1.73
CA THR A 45 -12.09 -17.12 -3.07
C THR A 45 -13.61 -16.93 -3.19
N ASP A 46 -14.31 -16.87 -2.06
CA ASP A 46 -15.75 -16.66 -2.01
C ASP A 46 -16.08 -15.17 -1.73
N PRO A 47 -16.93 -14.52 -2.55
CA PRO A 47 -17.29 -13.13 -2.34
C PRO A 47 -18.22 -12.98 -1.13
N ILE A 48 -17.77 -12.24 -0.11
CA ILE A 48 -18.63 -11.83 1.01
C ILE A 48 -19.71 -10.90 0.47
N SER A 49 -20.97 -11.35 0.51
CA SER A 49 -22.13 -10.49 0.31
C SER A 49 -22.42 -9.78 1.63
N PRO A 50 -22.31 -8.44 1.72
CA PRO A 50 -22.60 -7.74 2.96
C PRO A 50 -24.07 -7.96 3.32
N GLU A 51 -24.31 -8.50 4.51
CA GLU A 51 -25.64 -8.56 5.11
C GLU A 51 -26.03 -7.11 5.49
N PRO A 52 -27.27 -6.66 5.20
CA PRO A 52 -27.64 -5.28 5.47
C PRO A 52 -27.59 -5.00 6.98
N GLU A 53 -26.73 -4.07 7.39
CA GLU A 53 -26.75 -3.51 8.74
C GLU A 53 -28.13 -2.89 9.03
N PRO A 54 -28.68 -3.03 10.26
CA PRO A 54 -29.96 -2.40 10.58
C PRO A 54 -29.83 -0.87 10.52
N GLU A 55 -30.71 -0.22 9.74
CA GLU A 55 -30.79 1.23 9.63
C GLU A 55 -31.04 1.89 10.99
N PRO A 56 -30.43 3.07 11.28
CA PRO A 56 -30.69 3.81 12.50
C PRO A 56 -32.12 4.34 12.55
N GLU A 57 -32.84 4.05 13.65
CA GLU A 57 -34.19 4.57 13.91
C GLU A 57 -34.18 6.11 14.02
N HIS A 58 -34.81 6.80 13.06
CA HIS A 58 -35.03 8.24 13.11
C HIS A 58 -36.23 8.58 14.03
N PRO A 59 -36.21 9.71 14.77
CA PRO A 59 -37.30 10.09 15.65
C PRO A 59 -38.58 10.47 14.89
N PRO A 60 -39.77 10.33 15.51
CA PRO A 60 -41.05 10.45 14.81
C PRO A 60 -41.35 11.90 14.42
N LEU A 61 -41.77 12.08 13.17
CA LEU A 61 -42.41 13.31 12.69
C LEU A 61 -43.80 13.42 13.33
N GLU A 62 -44.17 14.60 13.84
CA GLU A 62 -45.53 14.83 14.35
C GLU A 62 -46.51 14.97 13.17
N THR A 63 -47.25 13.89 12.93
CA THR A 63 -48.29 13.79 11.92
C THR A 63 -49.60 14.44 12.40
N VAL A 64 -50.17 15.38 11.65
CA VAL A 64 -51.55 15.85 11.87
C VAL A 64 -52.46 15.17 10.83
N GLY A 65 -52.86 13.94 11.13
CA GLY A 65 -53.53 13.06 10.15
C GLY A 65 -52.52 12.37 9.23
N ASP A 66 -52.86 12.17 7.95
CA ASP A 66 -52.06 11.39 6.97
C ASP A 66 -51.23 12.27 6.01
N LEU A 67 -50.83 13.48 6.41
CA LEU A 67 -50.10 14.40 5.52
C LEU A 67 -49.15 15.34 6.29
N ASP A 68 -47.87 15.34 5.93
CA ASP A 68 -46.87 16.29 6.41
C ASP A 68 -47.01 17.63 5.66
N VAL A 69 -47.37 18.71 6.36
CA VAL A 69 -47.66 20.02 5.74
C VAL A 69 -46.53 21.03 6.02
N TYR A 70 -45.76 21.35 4.98
CA TYR A 70 -44.86 22.51 4.95
C TYR A 70 -45.46 23.62 4.06
N SER A 71 -45.62 24.84 4.60
CA SER A 71 -46.18 25.99 3.86
C SER A 71 -45.15 27.12 3.69
N PRO A 72 -44.43 27.18 2.55
CA PRO A 72 -43.54 28.30 2.24
C PRO A 72 -44.32 29.57 1.79
N PRO A 73 -43.74 30.79 1.93
CA PRO A 73 -44.39 32.04 1.58
C PRO A 73 -44.59 32.24 0.07
N GLU A 74 -45.66 32.94 -0.31
CA GLU A 74 -46.08 33.16 -1.71
C GLU A 74 -45.09 34.05 -2.50
N PRO A 75 -44.62 33.63 -3.69
CA PRO A 75 -43.68 34.41 -4.50
C PRO A 75 -44.38 35.52 -5.30
N ALA A 76 -43.72 36.69 -5.38
CA ALA A 76 -44.13 37.81 -6.24
C ALA A 76 -44.16 37.43 -7.73
N PRO A 77 -44.98 38.08 -8.58
CA PRO A 77 -45.15 37.71 -9.98
C PRO A 77 -43.83 37.81 -10.75
N VAL A 78 -43.33 36.67 -11.22
CA VAL A 78 -42.10 36.55 -12.00
C VAL A 78 -42.39 36.85 -13.46
N HIS A 79 -41.63 37.75 -14.07
CA HIS A 79 -41.61 37.92 -15.53
C HIS A 79 -41.21 36.59 -16.19
N THR A 80 -42.08 36.02 -17.03
CA THR A 80 -41.80 34.80 -17.79
C THR A 80 -40.85 35.11 -18.97
N PRO A 81 -39.60 34.60 -18.98
CA PRO A 81 -38.81 34.55 -20.20
C PRO A 81 -39.41 33.53 -21.19
N PRO A 82 -39.10 33.63 -22.50
CA PRO A 82 -39.57 32.67 -23.51
C PRO A 82 -39.15 31.23 -23.15
N PRO A 83 -39.91 30.20 -23.60
CA PRO A 83 -39.66 28.82 -23.20
C PRO A 83 -38.26 28.38 -23.63
N ALA A 84 -37.41 28.12 -22.64
CA ALA A 84 -36.11 27.50 -22.86
C ALA A 84 -36.32 26.05 -23.34
N ALA A 85 -35.45 25.58 -24.23
CA ALA A 85 -35.36 24.18 -24.62
C ALA A 85 -35.25 23.29 -23.37
N PRO A 86 -35.75 22.04 -23.40
CA PRO A 86 -35.67 21.15 -22.25
C PRO A 86 -34.21 21.02 -21.81
N ALA A 87 -33.93 21.43 -20.56
CA ALA A 87 -32.64 21.19 -19.95
C ALA A 87 -32.41 19.67 -19.86
N PRO A 88 -31.17 19.18 -20.07
CA PRO A 88 -30.88 17.77 -19.84
C PRO A 88 -31.24 17.42 -18.41
N VAL A 89 -32.07 16.39 -18.24
CA VAL A 89 -32.35 15.78 -16.94
C VAL A 89 -31.06 15.12 -16.45
N PHE A 90 -30.50 15.66 -15.37
CA PHE A 90 -29.37 15.08 -14.66
C PHE A 90 -29.89 14.01 -13.70
N ASN A 91 -29.74 12.74 -14.06
CA ASN A 91 -30.01 11.62 -13.16
C ASN A 91 -28.87 11.52 -12.14
N HIS A 92 -29.16 11.77 -10.86
CA HIS A 92 -28.18 11.61 -9.79
C HIS A 92 -27.82 10.13 -9.55
N ASP A 93 -28.74 9.20 -9.81
CA ASP A 93 -28.54 7.76 -9.61
C ASP A 93 -27.44 7.20 -10.53
N ASP A 94 -27.36 7.67 -11.78
CA ASP A 94 -26.30 7.26 -12.73
C ASP A 94 -24.89 7.76 -12.32
N ILE A 95 -24.82 8.83 -11.53
CA ILE A 95 -23.56 9.43 -11.07
C ILE A 95 -23.08 8.76 -9.77
N ALA A 96 -24.02 8.36 -8.90
CA ALA A 96 -23.71 7.66 -7.65
C ALA A 96 -23.03 6.31 -7.91
N ASP A 97 -23.44 5.59 -8.96
CA ASP A 97 -22.85 4.30 -9.34
C ASP A 97 -21.52 4.41 -10.12
N LYS A 98 -21.21 5.59 -10.68
CA LYS A 98 -20.01 5.81 -11.49
C LYS A 98 -19.16 6.95 -10.94
N LEU A 99 -18.38 6.62 -9.91
CA LEU A 99 -17.38 7.51 -9.30
C LEU A 99 -16.31 8.01 -10.28
N VAL A 100 -16.10 7.31 -11.39
CA VAL A 100 -15.14 7.67 -12.44
C VAL A 100 -15.84 7.62 -13.79
N GLY A 101 -15.61 8.65 -14.62
CA GLY A 101 -16.14 8.67 -15.99
C GLY A 101 -15.52 7.58 -16.86
N ASP A 102 -16.33 6.96 -17.72
CA ASP A 102 -15.93 5.84 -18.60
C ASP A 102 -14.65 6.15 -19.41
N HIS A 103 -14.50 7.40 -19.86
CA HIS A 103 -13.31 7.85 -20.56
C HIS A 103 -12.05 7.85 -19.67
N ALA A 104 -12.16 8.34 -18.44
CA ALA A 104 -11.05 8.36 -17.49
C ALA A 104 -10.65 6.94 -17.07
N ALA A 105 -11.63 6.06 -16.85
CA ALA A 105 -11.39 4.64 -16.58
C ALA A 105 -10.70 3.93 -17.75
N SER A 106 -11.15 4.17 -18.98
CA SER A 106 -10.54 3.60 -20.20
C SER A 106 -9.11 4.12 -20.44
N ALA A 107 -8.87 5.41 -20.19
CA ALA A 107 -7.54 6.01 -20.28
C ALA A 107 -6.58 5.41 -19.25
N ALA A 108 -7.03 5.24 -18.00
CA ALA A 108 -6.26 4.59 -16.95
C ALA A 108 -5.92 3.13 -17.31
N ALA A 109 -6.92 2.34 -17.71
CA ALA A 109 -6.72 0.95 -18.13
C ALA A 109 -5.73 0.82 -19.30
N SER A 110 -5.80 1.74 -20.27
CA SER A 110 -4.90 1.76 -21.43
C SER A 110 -3.46 2.13 -21.04
N ALA A 111 -3.29 3.06 -20.11
CA ALA A 111 -1.98 3.43 -19.57
C ALA A 111 -1.34 2.28 -18.77
N PHE A 112 -2.11 1.61 -17.92
CA PHE A 112 -1.66 0.41 -17.20
C PHE A 112 -1.34 -0.76 -18.15
N GLY A 113 -2.14 -0.97 -19.19
CA GLY A 113 -1.86 -1.97 -20.22
C GLY A 113 -0.57 -1.69 -21.00
N SER A 114 -0.33 -0.42 -21.34
CA SER A 114 0.89 0.02 -22.02
C SER A 114 2.13 -0.14 -21.12
N LEU A 115 2.00 0.19 -19.84
CA LEU A 115 3.05 -0.02 -18.84
C LEU A 115 3.34 -1.51 -18.65
N SER A 116 2.33 -2.34 -18.45
CA SER A 116 2.49 -3.79 -18.31
C SER A 116 3.17 -4.40 -19.54
N SER A 117 2.73 -4.04 -20.75
CA SER A 117 3.38 -4.49 -21.99
C SER A 117 4.83 -4.02 -22.12
N ALA A 118 5.17 -2.82 -21.61
CA ALA A 118 6.53 -2.32 -21.59
C ALA A 118 7.42 -3.03 -20.55
N LEU A 119 6.84 -3.45 -19.42
CA LEU A 119 7.51 -4.25 -18.39
C LEU A 119 7.72 -5.72 -18.81
N LEU A 120 6.80 -6.26 -19.61
CA LEU A 120 6.88 -7.62 -20.15
C LEU A 120 7.85 -7.76 -21.34
N MET A 121 8.36 -6.65 -21.89
CA MET A 121 9.34 -6.65 -22.97
C MET A 121 10.73 -6.40 -22.36
N PRO A 122 11.59 -7.42 -22.17
CA PRO A 122 12.93 -7.21 -21.67
C PRO A 122 13.73 -6.53 -22.78
N LYS A 123 13.92 -5.22 -22.67
CA LYS A 123 14.98 -4.55 -23.40
C LYS A 123 16.23 -4.65 -22.53
N ASP A 124 17.15 -5.49 -22.99
CA ASP A 124 18.55 -5.48 -22.54
C ASP A 124 18.79 -5.92 -21.08
N GLY A 125 18.23 -7.06 -20.65
CA GLY A 125 18.55 -7.66 -19.35
C GLY A 125 18.08 -6.86 -18.13
N ARG A 126 17.39 -5.75 -18.33
CA ARG A 126 16.76 -4.98 -17.25
C ARG A 126 15.56 -5.74 -16.73
N THR A 127 15.60 -6.10 -15.46
CA THR A 127 14.50 -6.79 -14.80
C THR A 127 13.42 -5.80 -14.39
N LEU A 128 12.19 -6.28 -14.20
CA LEU A 128 11.14 -5.50 -13.57
C LEU A 128 11.58 -4.97 -12.19
N GLU A 129 12.37 -5.77 -11.46
CA GLU A 129 12.94 -5.38 -10.17
C GLU A 129 13.82 -4.12 -10.29
N ASP A 130 14.64 -4.00 -11.34
CA ASP A 130 15.50 -2.83 -11.55
C ASP A 130 14.67 -1.56 -11.77
N VAL A 131 13.56 -1.67 -12.51
CA VAL A 131 12.62 -0.56 -12.75
C VAL A 131 11.91 -0.18 -11.46
N VAL A 132 11.37 -1.15 -10.73
CA VAL A 132 10.66 -0.93 -9.47
C VAL A 132 11.61 -0.33 -8.42
N ARG A 133 12.86 -0.80 -8.36
CA ARG A 133 13.89 -0.27 -7.46
C ARG A 133 14.26 1.17 -7.80
N GLU A 134 14.34 1.53 -9.07
CA GLU A 134 14.58 2.92 -9.50
C GLU A 134 13.43 3.84 -9.09
N LEU A 135 12.18 3.37 -9.21
CA LEU A 135 10.99 4.13 -8.86
C LEU A 135 10.76 4.23 -7.34
N LEU A 136 11.04 3.18 -6.57
CA LEU A 136 10.87 3.18 -5.11
C LEU A 136 11.95 3.97 -4.38
N ARG A 137 13.16 4.09 -4.96
CA ARG A 137 14.29 4.78 -4.34
C ARG A 137 14.00 6.24 -3.92
N PRO A 138 13.42 7.11 -4.78
CA PRO A 138 13.09 8.48 -4.38
C PRO A 138 11.97 8.54 -3.31
N LEU A 139 10.97 7.67 -3.39
CA LEU A 139 9.85 7.66 -2.43
C LEU A 139 10.31 7.21 -1.04
N LEU A 140 11.12 6.15 -0.97
CA LEU A 140 11.69 5.67 0.28
C LEU A 140 12.68 6.68 0.88
N LYS A 141 13.47 7.36 0.04
CA LYS A 141 14.39 8.40 0.50
C LYS A 141 13.64 9.55 1.16
N GLU A 142 12.62 10.09 0.49
CA GLU A 142 11.82 11.20 1.00
C GLU A 142 11.09 10.81 2.29
N TRP A 143 10.53 9.60 2.33
CA TRP A 143 9.90 9.08 3.54
C TRP A 143 10.88 8.91 4.69
N LEU A 144 12.08 8.36 4.43
CA LEU A 144 13.12 8.21 5.45
C LEU A 144 13.61 9.59 5.92
N ASP A 145 13.87 10.53 5.04
CA ASP A 145 14.32 11.89 5.41
C ASP A 145 13.29 12.57 6.34
N GLN A 146 11.99 12.34 6.13
CA GLN A 146 10.92 12.87 6.99
C GLN A 146 10.70 12.09 8.29
N ASN A 147 10.81 10.76 8.29
CA ASN A 147 10.35 9.91 9.40
C ASN A 147 11.48 9.33 10.25
N LEU A 148 12.70 9.20 9.70
CA LEU A 148 13.84 8.60 10.39
C LEU A 148 14.21 9.33 11.69
N PRO A 149 14.25 10.68 11.76
CA PRO A 149 14.59 11.37 13.01
C PRO A 149 13.70 10.95 14.18
N ARG A 150 12.38 10.93 13.97
CA ARG A 150 11.39 10.53 14.98
C ARG A 150 11.54 9.07 15.41
N ILE A 151 11.76 8.18 14.43
CA ILE A 151 11.95 6.74 14.68
C ILE A 151 13.20 6.52 15.54
N VAL A 152 14.30 7.21 15.23
CA VAL A 152 15.55 7.11 15.99
C VAL A 152 15.39 7.68 17.39
N GLU A 153 14.78 8.84 17.57
CA GLU A 153 14.52 9.42 18.90
C GLU A 153 13.76 8.44 19.80
N THR A 154 12.66 7.88 19.27
CA THR A 154 11.84 6.89 20.01
C THR A 154 12.69 5.67 20.41
N LYS A 155 13.52 5.15 19.48
CA LYS A 155 14.37 4.00 19.76
C LYS A 155 15.52 4.31 20.71
N VAL A 156 16.13 5.49 20.64
CA VAL A 156 17.18 5.93 21.57
C VAL A 156 16.62 6.15 22.96
N GLU A 157 15.44 6.73 23.10
CA GLU A 157 14.76 6.86 24.40
C GLU A 157 14.48 5.50 25.04
N GLU A 158 13.96 4.54 24.26
CA GLU A 158 13.79 3.14 24.70
C GLU A 158 15.11 2.53 25.17
N GLU A 159 16.19 2.74 24.42
CA GLU A 159 17.53 2.23 24.73
C GLU A 159 18.15 2.88 25.97
N VAL A 160 18.06 4.20 26.13
CA VAL A 160 18.56 4.92 27.32
C VAL A 160 17.77 4.52 28.56
N HIS A 161 16.46 4.39 28.45
CA HIS A 161 15.61 3.92 29.55
C HIS A 161 15.91 2.46 29.93
N ARG A 162 16.26 1.60 28.95
CA ARG A 162 16.75 0.24 29.23
C ARG A 162 18.09 0.25 29.95
N ILE A 163 19.04 1.07 29.51
CA ILE A 163 20.38 1.17 30.13
C ILE A 163 20.31 1.77 31.53
N SER A 164 19.48 2.79 31.74
CA SER A 164 19.31 3.42 33.06
C SER A 164 18.68 2.46 34.07
N ARG A 165 17.78 1.58 33.63
CA ARG A 165 17.22 0.51 34.45
C ARG A 165 18.21 -0.64 34.69
N GLY A 166 19.04 -0.98 33.70
CA GLY A 166 20.01 -2.08 33.77
C GLY A 166 21.31 -1.77 34.52
N ARG A 167 21.66 -0.49 34.72
CA ARG A 167 22.87 -0.07 35.45
C ARG A 167 22.66 0.10 36.96
N GLY A 168 21.42 0.01 37.44
CA GLY A 168 21.05 0.22 38.85
C GLY A 168 21.00 -1.05 39.72
N VAL A 169 21.49 -2.19 39.22
CA VAL A 169 21.56 -3.49 39.94
C VAL A 169 22.99 -3.96 40.01
#